data_AF-A0A1C9WXL3-F1
#
_entry.id   AF-A0A1C9WXL3-F1
#
_cell.length_a   1.000
_cell.length_b   1.000
_cell.length_c   1.000
_cell.angle_alpha   90.00
_cell.angle_beta   90.00
_cell.angle_gamma   90.00
#
_symmetry.space_group_name_H-M   'P 1'
#
loop_
_entity.id
_entity.type
_entity.pdbx_description
1 polymer ?
#
loop_
_entity_poly.entity_id
_entity_poly.type
_entity_poly.pdbx_seq_one_letter_code
_entity_poly.pdbx_strand_id
1 'polypeptide(L)'
;MGLIYDDADLAALTLTRLAAKEAEGPGGLDGRTHEYLSDLEQGNGTAYLELVAIAVARVHFRALDDLGRATGADSTALLDAAEVDALESV
;
A
#
# COMPACT_ATOMS: atom_id res chain seq x y z
N MET A 1 -11.32 0.36 -20.72
CA MET A 1 -11.59 -1.05 -20.35
C MET A 1 -10.80 -1.31 -19.08
N GLY A 2 -11.37 -0.94 -17.92
CA GLY A 2 -10.71 -1.00 -16.63
C GLY A 2 -10.43 -2.45 -16.25
N LEU A 3 -9.22 -2.72 -15.76
CA LEU A 3 -8.89 -4.00 -15.14
C LEU A 3 -9.72 -4.08 -13.85
N ILE A 4 -10.90 -4.68 -13.94
CA ILE A 4 -11.61 -5.21 -12.79
C ILE A 4 -10.72 -6.33 -12.28
N TYR A 5 -9.82 -6.00 -11.34
CA TYR A 5 -9.16 -7.05 -10.59
C TYR A 5 -10.26 -7.68 -9.74
N ASP A 6 -10.66 -8.91 -10.05
CA ASP A 6 -11.50 -9.69 -9.14
C ASP A 6 -10.72 -10.12 -7.87
N ASP A 7 -9.41 -9.84 -7.85
CA ASP A 7 -8.45 -10.24 -6.82
C ASP A 7 -7.86 -9.02 -6.09
N ALA A 8 -8.21 -8.88 -4.82
CA ALA A 8 -7.79 -7.77 -3.96
C ALA A 8 -6.27 -7.76 -3.72
N ASP A 9 -5.59 -8.90 -3.77
CA ASP A 9 -4.14 -8.98 -3.58
C ASP A 9 -3.41 -8.37 -4.78
N LEU A 10 -3.88 -8.62 -6.01
CA LEU A 10 -3.33 -7.99 -7.22
C LEU A 10 -3.59 -6.49 -7.26
N ALA A 11 -4.77 -6.07 -6.81
CA ALA A 11 -5.10 -4.66 -6.68
C ALA A 11 -4.20 -3.94 -5.67
N ALA A 12 -3.96 -4.56 -4.51
CA ALA A 12 -3.03 -4.07 -3.49
C ALA A 12 -1.60 -3.94 -4.02
N LEU A 13 -1.08 -4.94 -4.73
CA LEU A 13 0.26 -4.88 -5.33
C LEU A 13 0.39 -3.74 -6.36
N THR A 14 -0.66 -3.52 -7.15
CA THR A 14 -0.69 -2.44 -8.13
C THR A 14 -0.70 -1.08 -7.43
N LEU A 15 -1.51 -0.93 -6.38
CA LEU A 15 -1.59 0.27 -5.55
C LEU A 15 -0.23 0.59 -4.91
N THR A 16 0.42 -0.39 -4.27
CA THR A 16 1.75 -0.22 -3.67
C THR A 16 2.80 0.20 -4.69
N ARG A 17 2.75 -0.36 -5.92
CA ARG A 17 3.66 0.03 -6.99
C ARG A 17 3.44 1.46 -7.47
N LEU A 18 2.19 1.93 -7.54
CA LEU A 18 1.88 3.31 -7.92
C LEU A 18 2.38 4.29 -6.85
N ALA A 19 2.09 4.00 -5.57
CA ALA A 19 2.56 4.81 -4.45
C ALA A 19 4.09 4.91 -4.39
N ALA A 20 4.81 3.79 -4.60
CA ALA A 20 6.28 3.80 -4.64
C ALA A 20 6.82 4.70 -5.76
N LYS A 21 6.22 4.65 -6.95
CA LYS A 21 6.64 5.51 -8.08
C LYS A 21 6.32 6.99 -7.84
N GLU A 22 5.22 7.29 -7.16
CA GLU A 22 4.88 8.65 -6.75
C GLU A 22 5.90 9.19 -5.73
N ALA A 23 6.34 8.36 -4.79
CA ALA A 23 7.33 8.75 -3.78
C ALA A 23 8.74 9.03 -4.36
N GLU A 24 9.11 8.40 -5.48
CA GLU A 24 10.46 8.50 -6.08
C GLU A 24 10.68 9.71 -7.02
N GLY A 25 9.64 10.45 -7.45
CA GLY A 25 9.74 11.40 -8.57
C GLY A 25 9.40 12.87 -8.26
N PRO A 26 10.20 13.87 -8.69
CA PRO A 26 9.76 15.26 -8.72
C PRO A 26 8.84 15.50 -9.94
N GLY A 27 7.53 15.31 -9.75
CA GLY A 27 6.46 15.87 -10.59
C GLY A 27 5.98 15.04 -11.80
N GLY A 28 5.36 13.88 -11.60
CA GLY A 28 4.81 13.16 -12.76
C GLY A 28 3.79 12.05 -12.55
N LEU A 29 3.45 11.68 -11.33
CA LEU A 29 2.39 10.70 -11.08
C LEU A 29 1.37 11.18 -10.04
N ASP A 30 1.38 12.47 -9.67
CA ASP A 30 0.48 13.03 -8.66
C ASP A 30 -0.99 12.70 -8.99
N GLY A 31 -1.57 11.80 -8.19
CA GLY A 31 -2.96 11.40 -8.33
C GLY A 31 -3.20 10.12 -9.14
N ARG A 32 -2.17 9.38 -9.57
CA ARG A 32 -2.35 8.07 -10.22
C ARG A 32 -2.81 7.00 -9.23
N THR A 33 -2.32 7.07 -8.00
CA THR A 33 -2.86 6.31 -6.87
C THR A 33 -4.33 6.66 -6.65
N HIS A 34 -4.69 7.95 -6.70
CA HIS A 34 -6.07 8.41 -6.52
C HIS A 34 -7.01 8.01 -7.66
N GLU A 35 -6.56 8.14 -8.91
CA GLU A 35 -7.27 7.70 -10.12
C GLU A 35 -7.51 6.19 -10.07
N TYR A 36 -6.49 5.41 -9.70
CA TYR A 36 -6.60 3.96 -9.58
C TYR A 36 -7.60 3.54 -8.49
N LEU A 37 -7.60 4.20 -7.32
CA LEU A 37 -8.59 3.95 -6.28
C LEU A 37 -10.01 4.31 -6.73
N SER A 38 -10.16 5.42 -7.47
CA SER A 38 -11.45 5.85 -8.02
C SER A 38 -11.99 4.86 -9.06
N ASP A 39 -11.12 4.34 -9.93
CA ASP A 39 -11.45 3.30 -10.91
C ASP A 39 -11.86 1.99 -10.22
N LEU A 40 -11.12 1.58 -9.18
CA LEU A 40 -11.44 0.39 -8.40
C LEU A 40 -12.80 0.51 -7.71
N GLU A 41 -13.09 1.66 -7.10
CA GLU A 41 -14.38 1.93 -6.47
C GLU A 41 -15.52 1.91 -7.48
N GLN A 42 -15.36 2.60 -8.61
CA GLN A 42 -16.39 2.66 -9.64
C GLN A 42 -16.67 1.28 -10.26
N GLY A 43 -15.65 0.43 -10.40
CA GLY A 43 -15.77 -0.91 -10.97
C GLY A 43 -16.30 -1.99 -10.02
N ASN A 44 -15.97 -1.90 -8.72
CA ASN A 44 -16.18 -2.99 -7.75
C ASN A 44 -17.02 -2.59 -6.53
N GLY A 45 -17.23 -1.29 -6.32
CA GLY A 45 -17.89 -0.72 -5.14
C GLY A 45 -16.94 -0.53 -3.95
N THR A 46 -17.35 0.33 -3.01
CA THR A 46 -16.55 0.72 -1.84
C THR A 46 -16.15 -0.47 -0.95
N ALA A 47 -17.00 -1.50 -0.82
CA ALA A 47 -16.68 -2.69 -0.04
C ALA A 47 -15.44 -3.44 -0.57
N TYR A 48 -15.14 -3.31 -1.86
CA TYR A 48 -13.94 -3.90 -2.44
C TYR A 48 -12.67 -3.13 -2.03
N LEU A 49 -12.75 -1.81 -1.84
CA LEU A 49 -11.62 -1.03 -1.34
C LEU A 49 -11.22 -1.45 0.07
N GLU A 50 -12.18 -1.87 0.91
CA GLU A 50 -11.88 -2.43 2.24
C GLU A 50 -11.04 -3.71 2.13
N LEU A 51 -11.36 -4.60 1.18
CA LEU A 51 -10.58 -5.80 0.92
C LEU A 51 -9.17 -5.46 0.42
N VAL A 52 -9.03 -4.47 -0.45
CA VAL A 52 -7.72 -3.98 -0.93
C VAL A 52 -6.90 -3.39 0.22
N ALA A 53 -7.52 -2.59 1.10
CA ALA A 53 -6.84 -2.04 2.27
C ALA A 53 -6.34 -3.13 3.23
N ILE A 54 -7.16 -4.16 3.47
CA ILE A 54 -6.76 -5.34 4.26
C ILE A 54 -5.60 -6.08 3.58
N ALA A 55 -5.63 -6.25 2.26
CA ALA A 55 -4.56 -6.90 1.52
C ALA A 55 -3.24 -6.10 1.60
N VAL A 56 -3.28 -4.77 1.45
CA VAL A 56 -2.11 -3.90 1.63
C VAL A 56 -1.54 -4.04 3.03
N ALA A 57 -2.37 -4.01 4.08
CA ALA A 57 -1.92 -4.15 5.46
C ALA A 57 -1.22 -5.49 5.71
N ARG A 58 -1.75 -6.59 5.14
CA ARG A 58 -1.13 -7.93 5.24
C ARG A 58 0.22 -7.99 4.55
N VAL A 59 0.34 -7.42 3.35
CA VAL A 59 1.61 -7.35 2.62
C VAL A 59 2.64 -6.55 3.40
N HIS A 60 2.24 -5.39 3.94
CA HIS A 60 3.13 -4.55 4.75
C HIS A 60 3.62 -5.27 6.00
N PHE A 61 2.71 -5.91 6.75
CA PHE A 61 3.08 -6.69 7.93
C PHE A 61 4.04 -7.84 7.61
N ARG A 62 3.83 -8.53 6.48
CA ARG A 62 4.75 -9.60 6.05
C ARG A 62 6.14 -9.06 5.70
N ALA A 63 6.20 -7.91 5.03
CA ALA A 63 7.48 -7.27 4.73
C ALA A 63 8.22 -6.84 6.02
N LEU A 64 7.50 -6.33 7.03
CA LEU A 64 8.05 -6.03 8.36
C LEU A 64 8.55 -7.29 9.07
N ASP A 65 7.79 -8.39 9.04
CA ASP A 65 8.22 -9.68 9.62
C ASP A 65 9.47 -10.23 8.95
N ASP A 66 9.54 -10.17 7.61
CA ASP A 66 10.71 -10.58 6.85
C ASP A 66 11.93 -9.70 7.16
N LEU A 67 11.73 -8.40 7.34
CA LEU A 67 12.78 -7.46 7.77
C LEU A 67 13.25 -7.75 9.20
N GLY A 68 12.32 -8.00 10.13
CA GLY A 68 12.63 -8.39 11.51
C GLY A 68 13.47 -9.67 11.55
N ARG A 69 13.09 -10.68 10.76
CA ARG A 69 13.88 -11.92 10.61
C ARG A 69 15.28 -11.68 10.04
N ALA A 70 15.43 -10.77 9.06
CA ALA A 70 16.72 -10.49 8.43
C ALA A 70 17.66 -9.68 9.33
N THR A 71 17.12 -8.79 10.15
CA THR A 71 17.88 -7.85 10.99
C THR A 71 18.03 -8.33 12.44
N GLY A 72 17.23 -9.31 12.86
CA GLY A 72 17.10 -9.73 14.26
C GLY A 72 16.30 -8.75 15.12
N ALA A 73 15.69 -7.72 14.52
CA ALA A 73 14.82 -6.77 15.20
C ALA A 73 13.42 -7.36 15.40
N ASP A 74 12.74 -6.92 16.46
CA ASP A 74 11.34 -7.27 16.70
C ASP A 74 10.42 -6.47 15.75
N SER A 75 9.46 -7.16 15.13
CA SER A 75 8.53 -6.54 14.18
C SER A 75 7.68 -5.42 14.80
N THR A 76 7.38 -5.50 16.10
CA THR A 76 6.69 -4.44 16.84
C THR A 76 7.58 -3.20 16.96
N ALA A 77 8.85 -3.40 17.32
CA ALA A 77 9.80 -2.29 17.41
C ALA A 77 10.05 -1.62 16.05
N LEU A 78 10.06 -2.39 14.95
CA LEU A 78 10.12 -1.83 13.60
C LEU A 78 8.87 -1.03 13.23
N LEU A 79 7.68 -1.50 13.64
CA LEU A 79 6.43 -0.79 13.43
C LEU A 79 6.37 0.52 14.23
N ASP A 80 6.76 0.49 15.51
CA ASP A 80 6.83 1.68 16.38
C ASP A 80 7.78 2.72 15.77
N ALA A 81 8.94 2.29 15.26
CA ALA A 81 9.88 3.19 14.60
C ALA A 81 9.31 3.82 13.33
N ALA A 82 8.57 3.03 12.52
CA ALA A 82 7.89 3.54 11.33
C ALA A 82 6.76 4.53 11.70
N GLU A 83 6.05 4.32 12.80
CA GLU A 83 5.02 5.24 13.30
C GLU A 83 5.64 6.58 13.73
N VAL A 84 6.77 6.54 14.45
CA VAL A 84 7.49 7.76 14.85
C VAL A 84 7.99 8.54 13.63
N ASP A 85 8.62 7.88 12.66
CA ASP A 85 9.09 8.52 11.42
C ASP A 85 7.93 9.18 10.65
N ALA A 86 6.78 8.51 10.56
CA ALA A 86 5.59 9.05 9.92
C ALA A 86 5.03 10.30 10.64
N LEU A 87 5.12 10.36 11.97
CA LEU A 87 4.68 11.52 12.77
C LEU A 87 5.65 12.71 12.66
N GLU A 88 6.95 12.44 12.53
CA GLU A 88 8.00 13.47 12.43
C GLU A 88 8.12 14.05 11.01
N SER A 89 7.61 13.34 10.00
CA SER A 89 7.60 13.78 8.60
C SER A 89 6.43 14.72 8.23
N VAL A 90 5.57 15.11 9.18
CA VAL A 90 4.39 15.99 8.99
C VAL A 90 4.70 17.46 9.29
#